data_AF-M7NH14-F1
#
_entry.id   AF-M7NH14-F1
#
_cell.length_a   1.000
_cell.length_b   1.000
_cell.length_c   1.000
_cell.angle_alpha   90.00
_cell.angle_beta   90.00
_cell.angle_gamma   90.00
#
_symmetry.space_group_name_H-M   'P 1'
#
loop_
_entity.id
_entity.type
_entity.pdbx_description
1 polymer ?
#
loop_
_entity_poly.entity_id
_entity_poly.type
_entity_poly.pdbx_seq_one_letter_code
_entity_poly.pdbx_strand_id
1 'polypeptide(L)'
;MVRDTLRDETYFKTYLESENESIEELKDLLKVVIAERGIEDKGVQNGFVSLNTYHFNKLNAMYSGGVPLENIRDFIPEVIDTMENSWNGGHYVQMFWLLSIGIMLEIDDSDLARLKELIRTYELEDALIDFLLSSRGLASNESNSPLLHEDPYQNLFNLIYFDDHKQQIRKLKDYLEIHWYDGHEDTGWHDSHHHWDAIYTGYWSYESGAVAKILGLDDSSLKDVPYYPFEMVHYKD
;
A
#
# COMPACT_ATOMS: atom_id res chain seq x y z
N MET A 1 19.91 6.34 1.35
CA MET A 1 19.55 7.14 2.53
C MET A 1 18.19 6.66 2.96
N VAL A 2 17.98 6.43 4.26
CA VAL A 2 16.68 6.01 4.79
C VAL A 2 15.66 7.13 4.58
N ARG A 3 14.43 6.75 4.19
CA ARG A 3 13.33 7.69 3.97
C ARG A 3 12.53 7.94 5.25
N ASP A 4 12.43 6.91 6.09
CA ASP A 4 11.82 7.04 7.40
C ASP A 4 12.67 7.88 8.36
N THR A 5 12.01 8.51 9.34
CA THR A 5 12.65 9.38 10.34
C THR A 5 12.62 8.80 11.76
N LEU A 6 11.87 7.72 12.00
CA LEU A 6 11.71 7.10 13.32
C LEU A 6 12.71 5.97 13.59
N ARG A 7 13.26 5.37 12.54
CA ARG A 7 14.28 4.31 12.58
C ARG A 7 15.40 4.58 11.59
N ASP A 8 16.56 3.98 11.86
CA ASP A 8 17.78 4.19 11.08
C ASP A 8 18.04 3.08 10.05
N GLU A 9 19.13 3.23 9.31
CA GLU A 9 19.54 2.29 8.26
C GLU A 9 19.83 0.90 8.81
N THR A 10 20.38 0.82 10.02
CA THR A 10 20.72 -0.45 10.67
C THR A 10 19.45 -1.22 11.01
N TYR A 11 18.43 -0.52 11.52
CA TYR A 11 17.13 -1.11 11.81
C TYR A 11 16.50 -1.71 10.56
N PHE A 12 16.32 -0.92 9.49
CA PHE A 12 15.64 -1.42 8.28
C PHE A 12 16.44 -2.51 7.56
N LYS A 13 17.77 -2.43 7.56
CA LYS A 13 18.60 -3.51 7.02
C LYS A 13 18.36 -4.82 7.78
N THR A 14 18.42 -4.78 9.11
CA THR A 14 18.21 -5.96 9.96
C THR A 14 16.78 -6.50 9.81
N TYR A 15 15.79 -5.60 9.77
CA TYR A 15 14.39 -5.95 9.55
C TYR A 15 14.21 -6.70 8.21
N LEU A 16 14.71 -6.13 7.11
CA LEU A 16 14.59 -6.74 5.78
C LEU A 16 15.33 -8.07 5.68
N GLU A 17 16.48 -8.24 6.33
CA GLU A 17 17.18 -9.54 6.42
C GLU A 17 16.28 -10.58 7.11
N SER A 18 15.75 -10.27 8.30
CA SER A 18 14.84 -11.16 9.05
C SER A 18 13.54 -11.46 8.31
N GLU A 19 12.97 -10.47 7.63
CA GLU A 19 11.71 -10.61 6.89
C GLU A 19 11.91 -11.53 5.67
N ASN A 20 13.03 -11.40 4.96
CA ASN A 20 13.39 -12.29 3.85
C ASN A 20 13.58 -13.74 4.32
N GLU A 21 14.24 -13.96 5.45
CA GLU A 21 14.39 -15.30 6.03
C GLU A 21 13.01 -15.91 6.37
N SER A 22 12.15 -15.12 7.02
CA SER A 22 10.79 -15.55 7.39
C SER A 22 9.92 -15.91 6.17
N ILE A 23 10.01 -15.12 5.10
CA ILE A 23 9.31 -15.37 3.84
C ILE A 23 9.75 -16.70 3.22
N GLU A 24 11.05 -16.94 3.12
CA GLU A 24 11.56 -18.16 2.48
C GLU A 24 11.25 -19.40 3.32
N GLU A 25 11.40 -19.33 4.64
CA GLU A 25 11.01 -20.42 5.54
C GLU A 25 9.52 -20.76 5.43
N LEU A 26 8.65 -19.74 5.39
CA LEU A 26 7.22 -19.96 5.27
C LEU A 26 6.83 -20.52 3.89
N LYS A 27 7.46 -20.05 2.80
CA LYS A 27 7.26 -20.63 1.46
C LYS A 27 7.63 -22.11 1.43
N ASP A 28 8.76 -22.48 2.01
CA ASP A 28 9.20 -23.87 2.05
C ASP A 28 8.26 -24.74 2.91
N LEU A 29 7.81 -24.22 4.04
CA LEU A 29 6.80 -24.89 4.86
C LEU A 29 5.49 -25.07 4.09
N LEU A 30 5.01 -24.04 3.39
CA LEU A 30 3.77 -24.11 2.60
C LEU A 30 3.86 -25.17 1.51
N LYS A 31 4.99 -25.30 0.80
CA LYS A 31 5.19 -26.37 -0.20
C LYS A 31 5.00 -27.75 0.40
N VAL A 32 5.56 -28.00 1.59
CA VAL A 32 5.43 -29.28 2.30
C VAL A 32 3.98 -29.53 2.71
N VAL A 33 3.34 -28.56 3.36
CA VAL A 33 1.98 -28.72 3.89
C VAL A 33 0.95 -28.86 2.76
N ILE A 34 1.12 -28.14 1.64
CA ILE A 34 0.28 -28.29 0.43
C ILE A 34 0.39 -29.71 -0.12
N ALA A 35 1.60 -30.28 -0.19
CA ALA A 35 1.80 -31.64 -0.70
C ALA A 35 1.16 -32.70 0.21
N GLU A 36 1.15 -32.47 1.52
CA GLU A 36 0.58 -33.41 2.51
C GLU A 36 -0.93 -33.29 2.68
N ARG A 37 -1.47 -32.06 2.63
CA ARG A 37 -2.84 -31.75 3.07
C ARG A 37 -3.72 -31.11 2.01
N GLY A 38 -3.14 -30.69 0.89
CA GLY A 38 -3.84 -30.01 -0.20
C GLY A 38 -3.95 -28.50 -0.01
N ILE A 39 -4.22 -27.79 -1.11
CA ILE A 39 -4.28 -26.32 -1.12
C ILE A 39 -5.45 -25.74 -0.33
N GLU A 40 -6.56 -26.49 -0.25
CA GLU A 40 -7.77 -26.09 0.48
C GLU A 40 -7.67 -26.30 2.01
N ASP A 41 -6.55 -26.85 2.51
CA ASP A 41 -6.35 -27.02 3.95
C ASP A 41 -6.34 -25.67 4.67
N LYS A 42 -7.04 -25.59 5.81
CA LYS A 42 -7.16 -24.34 6.58
C LYS A 42 -5.79 -23.80 7.03
N GLY A 43 -4.85 -24.69 7.36
CA GLY A 43 -3.48 -24.30 7.74
C GLY A 43 -2.73 -23.68 6.57
N VAL A 44 -2.90 -24.22 5.36
CA VAL A 44 -2.33 -23.65 4.13
C VAL A 44 -2.92 -22.25 3.85
N GLN A 45 -4.25 -22.12 3.92
CA GLN A 45 -4.93 -20.84 3.70
C GLN A 45 -4.47 -19.77 4.70
N ASN A 46 -4.36 -20.10 5.98
CA ASN A 46 -3.79 -19.21 6.99
C ASN A 46 -2.31 -18.86 6.72
N GLY A 47 -1.55 -19.81 6.18
CA GLY A 47 -0.16 -19.58 5.80
C GLY A 47 -0.04 -18.61 4.62
N PHE A 48 -0.94 -18.66 3.64
CA PHE A 48 -0.98 -17.64 2.57
C PHE A 48 -1.27 -16.24 3.12
N VAL A 49 -2.22 -16.11 4.06
CA VAL A 49 -2.49 -14.83 4.74
C VAL A 49 -1.25 -14.31 5.48
N SER A 50 -0.53 -15.20 6.16
CA SER A 50 0.71 -14.85 6.87
C SER A 50 1.81 -14.42 5.89
N LEU A 51 1.97 -15.16 4.79
CA LEU A 51 2.95 -14.86 3.74
C LEU A 51 2.67 -13.51 3.08
N ASN A 52 1.40 -13.23 2.78
CA ASN A 52 1.01 -11.94 2.23
C ASN A 52 1.28 -10.79 3.22
N THR A 53 1.05 -11.02 4.52
CA THR A 53 1.40 -10.05 5.57
C THR A 53 2.90 -9.74 5.56
N TYR A 54 3.77 -10.75 5.51
CA TYR A 54 5.21 -10.55 5.40
C TYR A 54 5.62 -9.81 4.12
N HIS A 55 4.96 -10.08 2.99
CA HIS A 55 5.22 -9.35 1.74
C HIS A 55 4.83 -7.88 1.83
N PHE A 56 3.68 -7.54 2.40
CA PHE A 56 3.28 -6.14 2.61
C PHE A 56 4.20 -5.41 3.59
N ASN A 57 4.58 -6.07 4.68
CA ASN A 57 5.55 -5.55 5.64
C ASN A 57 6.91 -5.26 4.99
N LYS A 58 7.43 -6.22 4.23
CA LYS A 58 8.65 -6.06 3.43
C LYS A 58 8.52 -4.91 2.44
N LEU A 59 7.43 -4.84 1.67
CA LEU A 59 7.20 -3.78 0.70
C LEU A 59 7.27 -2.40 1.35
N ASN A 60 6.60 -2.23 2.49
CA ASN A 60 6.61 -0.98 3.25
C ASN A 60 8.01 -0.66 3.80
N ALA A 61 8.68 -1.66 4.40
CA ALA A 61 10.03 -1.52 4.94
C ALA A 61 11.09 -1.23 3.88
N MET A 62 10.92 -1.73 2.64
CA MET A 62 11.80 -1.40 1.52
C MET A 62 11.74 0.10 1.21
N TYR A 63 10.55 0.68 1.15
CA TYR A 63 10.41 2.11 0.93
C TYR A 63 11.03 2.91 2.07
N SER A 64 10.66 2.60 3.31
CA SER A 64 11.19 3.23 4.53
C SER A 64 12.71 3.17 4.63
N GLY A 65 13.28 1.99 4.38
CA GLY A 65 14.72 1.72 4.43
C GLY A 65 15.54 2.36 3.31
N GLY A 66 14.90 3.04 2.34
CA GLY A 66 15.61 3.70 1.26
C GLY A 66 16.04 2.78 0.13
N VAL A 67 15.38 1.62 -0.05
CA VAL A 67 15.63 0.73 -1.19
C VAL A 67 15.30 1.46 -2.50
N PRO A 68 16.08 1.26 -3.58
CA PRO A 68 15.77 1.85 -4.89
C PRO A 68 14.36 1.51 -5.37
N LEU A 69 13.67 2.47 -5.98
CA LEU A 69 12.27 2.33 -6.38
C LEU A 69 12.08 1.24 -7.44
N GLU A 70 13.08 1.01 -8.28
CA GLU A 70 13.10 -0.06 -9.27
C GLU A 70 13.04 -1.44 -8.60
N ASN A 71 13.76 -1.63 -7.50
CA ASN A 71 13.72 -2.88 -6.75
C ASN A 71 12.38 -3.07 -6.03
N ILE A 72 11.76 -1.98 -5.57
CA ILE A 72 10.41 -2.01 -4.99
C ILE A 72 9.40 -2.40 -6.07
N ARG A 73 9.49 -1.78 -7.25
CA ARG A 73 8.66 -2.08 -8.43
C ARG A 73 8.78 -3.55 -8.82
N ASP A 74 10.00 -4.08 -8.89
CA ASP A 74 10.28 -5.46 -9.27
C ASP A 74 9.77 -6.48 -8.24
N PHE A 75 9.52 -6.06 -7.00
CA PHE A 75 8.95 -6.92 -5.95
C PHE A 75 7.41 -6.94 -5.97
N ILE A 76 6.74 -5.96 -6.57
CA ILE A 76 5.27 -5.86 -6.60
C ILE A 76 4.58 -7.12 -7.17
N PRO A 77 5.04 -7.72 -8.30
CA PRO A 77 4.40 -8.93 -8.82
C PRO A 77 4.33 -10.07 -7.78
N GLU A 78 5.36 -10.21 -6.95
CA GLU A 78 5.40 -11.22 -5.89
C GLU A 78 4.42 -10.90 -4.75
N VAL A 79 4.19 -9.61 -4.45
CA VAL A 79 3.15 -9.19 -3.51
C VAL A 79 1.77 -9.53 -4.07
N ILE A 80 1.53 -9.24 -5.35
CA ILE A 80 0.27 -9.58 -6.05
C ILE A 80 0.02 -11.09 -6.02
N ASP A 81 1.04 -11.91 -6.35
CA ASP A 81 0.94 -13.37 -6.32
C ASP A 81 0.45 -13.87 -4.95
N THR A 82 1.00 -13.34 -3.86
CA THR A 82 0.55 -13.76 -2.52
C THR A 82 -0.83 -13.24 -2.18
N MET A 83 -1.17 -12.03 -2.62
CA MET A 83 -2.48 -11.43 -2.39
C MET A 83 -3.59 -12.22 -3.09
N GLU A 84 -3.36 -12.70 -4.32
CA GLU A 84 -4.32 -13.55 -5.04
C GLU A 84 -4.64 -14.87 -4.30
N ASN A 85 -3.71 -15.37 -3.48
CA ASN A 85 -3.87 -16.61 -2.73
C ASN A 85 -4.45 -16.40 -1.32
N SER A 86 -4.55 -15.16 -0.83
CA SER A 86 -4.91 -14.88 0.57
C SER A 86 -6.03 -13.87 0.75
N TRP A 87 -6.21 -12.94 -0.19
CA TRP A 87 -7.11 -11.82 -0.03
C TRP A 87 -8.55 -12.25 -0.24
N ASN A 88 -9.41 -11.84 0.67
CA ASN A 88 -10.83 -12.21 0.70
C ASN A 88 -11.77 -11.00 0.69
N GLY A 89 -11.26 -9.82 0.30
CA GLY A 89 -11.97 -8.55 0.36
C GLY A 89 -11.86 -7.81 1.70
N GLY A 90 -11.39 -8.44 2.79
CA GLY A 90 -11.41 -7.83 4.13
C GLY A 90 -10.32 -6.80 4.43
N HIS A 91 -9.15 -6.91 3.79
CA HIS A 91 -8.02 -6.00 4.04
C HIS A 91 -8.00 -4.84 3.04
N TYR A 92 -8.91 -3.87 3.23
CA TYR A 92 -9.06 -2.70 2.34
C TYR A 92 -7.75 -1.95 2.13
N VAL A 93 -7.07 -1.59 3.22
CA VAL A 93 -5.84 -0.78 3.20
C VAL A 93 -4.75 -1.41 2.34
N GLN A 94 -4.60 -2.74 2.38
CA GLN A 94 -3.61 -3.45 1.58
C GLN A 94 -3.88 -3.32 0.07
N MET A 95 -5.14 -3.47 -0.36
CA MET A 95 -5.51 -3.25 -1.75
C MET A 95 -5.30 -1.79 -2.15
N PHE A 96 -5.72 -0.85 -1.30
CA PHE A 96 -5.61 0.57 -1.57
C PHE A 96 -4.14 1.01 -1.70
N TRP A 97 -3.26 0.53 -0.82
CA TRP A 97 -1.83 0.77 -0.89
C TRP A 97 -1.20 0.14 -2.12
N LEU A 98 -1.50 -1.13 -2.43
CA LEU A 98 -0.87 -1.81 -3.56
C LEU A 98 -1.25 -1.17 -4.90
N LEU A 99 -2.51 -0.75 -5.08
CA LEU A 99 -2.91 0.05 -6.23
C LEU A 99 -2.19 1.40 -6.29
N SER A 100 -2.10 2.10 -5.15
CA SER A 100 -1.45 3.41 -5.07
C SER A 100 0.03 3.35 -5.42
N ILE A 101 0.75 2.38 -4.85
CA ILE A 101 2.16 2.10 -5.15
C ILE A 101 2.31 1.70 -6.63
N GLY A 102 1.45 0.81 -7.12
CA GLY A 102 1.47 0.35 -8.51
C GLY A 102 1.31 1.49 -9.52
N ILE A 103 0.41 2.43 -9.24
CA ILE A 103 0.20 3.63 -10.06
C ILE A 103 1.42 4.54 -10.02
N MET A 104 1.94 4.84 -8.82
CA MET A 104 3.09 5.74 -8.68
C MET A 104 4.36 5.18 -9.34
N LEU A 105 4.58 3.86 -9.22
CA LEU A 105 5.74 3.15 -9.77
C LEU A 105 5.54 2.64 -11.20
N GLU A 106 4.44 3.01 -11.86
CA GLU A 106 4.14 2.63 -13.25
C GLU A 106 4.38 1.13 -13.51
N ILE A 107 3.72 0.28 -12.71
CA ILE A 107 3.73 -1.17 -12.96
C ILE A 107 2.99 -1.49 -14.26
N ASP A 108 3.22 -2.69 -14.77
CA ASP A 108 2.66 -3.10 -16.06
C ASP A 108 1.13 -3.24 -15.98
N ASP A 109 0.42 -2.90 -17.06
CA ASP A 109 -1.05 -2.96 -17.09
C ASP A 109 -1.60 -4.36 -16.80
N SER A 110 -0.81 -5.41 -17.06
CA SER A 110 -1.16 -6.79 -16.70
C SER A 110 -1.28 -6.98 -15.18
N ASP A 111 -0.41 -6.37 -14.40
CA ASP A 111 -0.43 -6.47 -12.94
C ASP A 111 -1.60 -5.67 -12.35
N LEU A 112 -1.86 -4.47 -12.89
CA LEU A 112 -3.05 -3.70 -12.52
C LEU A 112 -4.35 -4.45 -12.87
N ALA A 113 -4.38 -5.15 -14.01
CA ALA A 113 -5.54 -5.96 -14.41
C ALA A 113 -5.79 -7.11 -13.43
N ARG A 114 -4.74 -7.73 -12.87
CA ARG A 114 -4.86 -8.77 -11.83
C ARG A 114 -5.51 -8.22 -10.56
N LEU A 115 -5.05 -7.06 -10.09
CA LEU A 115 -5.65 -6.38 -8.93
C LEU A 115 -7.13 -6.02 -9.17
N LYS A 116 -7.45 -5.49 -10.35
CA LYS A 116 -8.84 -5.21 -10.74
C LYS A 116 -9.71 -6.48 -10.73
N GLU A 117 -9.18 -7.60 -11.20
CA GLU A 117 -9.92 -8.87 -11.21
C GLU A 117 -10.20 -9.38 -9.80
N LEU A 118 -9.27 -9.20 -8.87
CA LEU A 118 -9.50 -9.48 -7.45
C LEU A 118 -10.61 -8.60 -6.88
N ILE A 119 -10.55 -7.28 -7.11
CA ILE A 119 -11.58 -6.32 -6.67
C ILE A 119 -12.96 -6.73 -7.20
N ARG A 120 -13.04 -7.10 -8.48
CA ARG A 120 -14.27 -7.58 -9.12
C ARG A 120 -14.77 -8.89 -8.49
N THR A 121 -13.86 -9.81 -8.16
CA THR A 121 -14.20 -11.13 -7.61
C THR A 121 -14.79 -11.02 -6.21
N TYR A 122 -14.29 -10.08 -5.40
CA TYR A 122 -14.74 -9.84 -4.03
C TYR A 122 -15.74 -8.69 -3.89
N GLU A 123 -16.23 -8.16 -5.01
CA GLU A 123 -17.25 -7.10 -5.07
C GLU A 123 -16.88 -5.87 -4.21
N LEU A 124 -15.59 -5.49 -4.22
CA LEU A 124 -15.12 -4.31 -3.49
C LEU A 124 -15.50 -3.04 -4.27
N GLU A 125 -16.63 -2.45 -3.91
CA GLU A 125 -17.12 -1.18 -4.48
C GLU A 125 -16.70 -0.01 -3.58
N ASP A 126 -15.69 0.76 -4.00
CA ASP A 126 -15.23 1.94 -3.28
C ASP A 126 -14.84 3.07 -4.24
N ALA A 127 -15.29 4.28 -3.95
CA ALA A 127 -15.11 5.41 -4.86
C ALA A 127 -13.66 5.87 -5.01
N LEU A 128 -12.80 5.70 -4.00
CA LEU A 128 -11.37 6.02 -4.11
C LEU A 128 -10.61 4.96 -4.90
N ILE A 129 -10.97 3.68 -4.73
CA ILE A 129 -10.45 2.60 -5.56
C ILE A 129 -10.84 2.80 -7.03
N ASP A 130 -12.09 3.17 -7.30
CA ASP A 130 -12.54 3.49 -8.66
C ASP A 130 -11.78 4.68 -9.26
N PHE A 131 -11.54 5.73 -8.46
CA PHE A 131 -10.72 6.86 -8.88
C PHE A 131 -9.32 6.41 -9.31
N LEU A 132 -8.64 5.59 -8.50
CA LEU A 132 -7.32 5.03 -8.83
C LEU A 132 -7.35 4.23 -10.13
N LEU A 133 -8.33 3.32 -10.30
CA LEU A 133 -8.47 2.50 -11.51
C LEU A 133 -8.82 3.32 -12.76
N SER A 134 -9.64 4.37 -12.62
CA SER A 134 -10.05 5.24 -13.74
C SER A 134 -8.86 5.99 -14.35
N SER A 135 -7.86 6.36 -13.52
CA SER A 135 -6.64 7.03 -13.98
C SER A 135 -5.82 6.19 -14.99
N ARG A 136 -6.04 4.88 -15.00
CA ARG A 136 -5.41 3.91 -15.90
C ARG A 136 -6.37 3.39 -16.98
N GLY A 137 -7.56 3.98 -17.10
CA GLY A 137 -8.61 3.52 -18.03
C GLY A 137 -9.20 2.16 -17.65
N LEU A 138 -9.01 1.71 -16.41
CA LEU A 138 -9.48 0.43 -15.90
C LEU A 138 -10.87 0.52 -15.25
N ALA A 139 -11.35 1.71 -14.94
CA ALA A 139 -12.72 1.98 -14.47
C ALA A 139 -13.34 3.16 -15.22
N SER A 140 -14.65 3.35 -15.04
CA SER A 140 -15.35 4.54 -15.52
C SER A 140 -14.89 5.77 -14.72
N ASN A 141 -14.79 6.93 -15.39
CA ASN A 141 -14.53 8.20 -14.71
C ASN A 141 -15.72 8.65 -13.84
N GLU A 142 -16.92 8.16 -14.15
CA GLU A 142 -18.10 8.32 -13.32
C GLU A 142 -18.25 7.05 -12.47
N SER A 143 -17.93 7.16 -11.18
CA SER A 143 -18.19 6.12 -10.18
C SER A 143 -19.49 6.41 -9.43
N ASN A 144 -20.29 5.36 -9.22
CA ASN A 144 -21.45 5.38 -8.33
C ASN A 144 -21.18 4.61 -7.03
N SER A 145 -19.93 4.17 -6.81
CA SER A 145 -19.55 3.40 -5.64
C SER A 145 -19.62 4.27 -4.38
N PRO A 146 -19.96 3.68 -3.22
CA PRO A 146 -19.89 4.38 -1.95
C PRO A 146 -18.43 4.66 -1.56
N LEU A 147 -18.24 5.50 -0.55
CA LEU A 147 -16.98 5.53 0.21
C LEU A 147 -17.14 4.56 1.39
N LEU A 148 -16.37 3.47 1.41
CA LEU A 148 -16.52 2.41 2.43
C LEU A 148 -15.99 2.83 3.80
N HIS A 149 -14.95 3.67 3.81
CA HIS A 149 -14.23 4.09 5.01
C HIS A 149 -14.17 5.62 5.06
N GLU A 150 -15.11 6.24 5.76
CA GLU A 150 -15.19 7.71 5.83
C GLU A 150 -14.04 8.33 6.64
N ASP A 151 -13.67 7.74 7.79
CA ASP A 151 -12.53 8.20 8.58
C ASP A 151 -11.32 7.32 8.24
N PRO A 152 -10.19 7.86 7.74
CA PRO A 152 -9.92 9.28 7.45
C PRO A 152 -10.25 9.71 6.01
N TYR A 153 -10.62 8.78 5.14
CA TYR A 153 -10.55 8.98 3.69
C TYR A 153 -11.61 9.92 3.08
N GLN A 154 -12.62 10.37 3.82
CA GLN A 154 -13.57 11.39 3.39
C GLN A 154 -12.86 12.70 3.02
N ASN A 155 -11.78 13.03 3.72
CA ASN A 155 -10.96 14.21 3.41
C ASN A 155 -10.27 14.09 2.04
N LEU A 156 -9.74 12.90 1.74
CA LEU A 156 -9.11 12.58 0.46
C LEU A 156 -10.16 12.49 -0.68
N PHE A 157 -11.31 11.87 -0.42
CA PHE A 157 -12.43 11.82 -1.35
C PHE A 157 -12.94 13.21 -1.71
N ASN A 158 -13.10 14.11 -0.73
CA ASN A 158 -13.51 15.47 -1.03
C ASN A 158 -12.48 16.20 -1.91
N LEU A 159 -11.18 15.91 -1.70
CA LEU A 159 -10.08 16.53 -2.43
C LEU A 159 -10.14 16.26 -3.94
N ILE A 160 -10.43 15.03 -4.35
CA ILE A 160 -10.40 14.64 -5.76
C ILE A 160 -11.45 15.36 -6.63
N TYR A 161 -12.47 16.00 -6.02
CA TYR A 161 -13.50 16.78 -6.71
C TYR A 161 -13.32 18.30 -6.63
N PHE A 162 -12.22 18.79 -6.05
CA PHE A 162 -11.90 20.23 -6.12
C PHE A 162 -11.26 20.58 -7.47
N ASP A 163 -11.64 21.73 -8.03
CA ASP A 163 -11.06 22.23 -9.30
C ASP A 163 -9.81 23.12 -9.11
N ASP A 164 -9.43 23.41 -7.86
CA ASP A 164 -8.32 24.31 -7.53
C ASP A 164 -7.13 23.54 -6.96
N HIS A 165 -6.08 23.37 -7.76
CA HIS A 165 -4.85 22.68 -7.38
C HIS A 165 -4.20 23.24 -6.11
N LYS A 166 -4.29 24.55 -5.85
CA LYS A 166 -3.73 25.14 -4.63
C LYS A 166 -4.53 24.74 -3.40
N GLN A 167 -5.86 24.66 -3.53
CA GLN A 167 -6.71 24.16 -2.46
C GLN A 167 -6.53 22.66 -2.25
N GLN A 168 -6.36 21.89 -3.33
CA GLN A 168 -6.08 20.46 -3.26
C GLN A 168 -4.77 20.21 -2.49
N ILE A 169 -3.67 20.86 -2.84
CA ILE A 169 -2.40 20.72 -2.12
C ILE A 169 -2.52 21.09 -0.64
N ARG A 170 -3.21 22.19 -0.33
CA ARG A 170 -3.44 22.59 1.06
C ARG A 170 -4.24 21.53 1.83
N LYS A 171 -5.29 20.99 1.24
CA LYS A 171 -6.12 19.95 1.85
C LYS A 171 -5.38 18.62 2.00
N LEU A 172 -4.53 18.26 1.04
CA LEU A 172 -3.70 17.07 1.12
C LEU A 172 -2.72 17.19 2.29
N LYS A 173 -2.12 18.38 2.46
CA LYS A 173 -1.27 18.68 3.60
C LYS A 173 -2.02 18.55 4.92
N ASP A 174 -3.20 19.18 5.04
CA ASP A 174 -4.03 19.10 6.23
C ASP A 174 -4.41 17.63 6.54
N TYR A 175 -4.75 16.84 5.52
CA TYR A 175 -5.03 15.42 5.64
C TYR A 175 -3.85 14.65 6.24
N LEU A 176 -2.64 14.82 5.70
CA LEU A 176 -1.43 14.14 6.17
C LEU A 176 -1.06 14.53 7.61
N GLU A 177 -1.13 15.83 7.94
CA GLU A 177 -0.67 16.34 9.24
C GLU A 177 -1.68 16.11 10.38
N ILE A 178 -2.98 16.04 10.08
CA ILE A 178 -4.05 16.08 11.09
C ILE A 178 -4.88 14.80 11.12
N HIS A 179 -5.10 14.16 9.98
CA HIS A 179 -6.13 13.12 9.85
C HIS A 179 -5.57 11.73 9.58
N TRP A 180 -4.48 11.63 8.80
CA TRP A 180 -4.02 10.33 8.31
C TRP A 180 -3.56 9.41 9.43
N TYR A 181 -2.71 9.86 10.35
CA TYR A 181 -2.20 8.98 11.41
C TYR A 181 -3.29 8.64 12.44
N ASP A 182 -3.93 9.66 12.99
CA ASP A 182 -4.96 9.50 14.03
C ASP A 182 -6.18 8.72 13.53
N GLY A 183 -6.58 8.90 12.26
CA GLY A 183 -7.71 8.18 11.67
C GLY A 183 -7.44 6.70 11.38
N HIS A 184 -6.22 6.21 11.60
CA HIS A 184 -5.87 4.79 11.52
C HIS A 184 -5.56 4.18 12.90
N GLU A 185 -6.05 4.78 14.00
CA GLU A 185 -5.86 4.25 15.37
C GLU A 185 -6.38 2.82 15.58
N ASP A 186 -7.30 2.37 14.72
CA ASP A 186 -7.90 1.03 14.74
C ASP A 186 -7.04 -0.04 14.03
N THR A 187 -5.97 0.38 13.35
CA THR A 187 -5.09 -0.51 12.60
C THR A 187 -4.01 -1.14 13.49
N GLY A 188 -3.65 -2.39 13.19
CA GLY A 188 -2.62 -3.11 13.96
C GLY A 188 -1.19 -2.56 13.82
N TRP A 189 -0.93 -1.68 12.86
CA TRP A 189 0.37 -1.04 12.66
C TRP A 189 0.49 0.30 13.40
N HIS A 190 -0.62 0.90 13.84
CA HIS A 190 -0.61 2.14 14.60
C HIS A 190 0.24 1.98 15.87
N ASP A 191 1.06 2.99 16.19
CA ASP A 191 2.02 2.98 17.30
C ASP A 191 3.04 1.81 17.33
N SER A 192 3.16 1.02 16.27
CA SER A 192 4.17 -0.06 16.18
C SER A 192 5.61 0.42 16.38
N HIS A 193 5.91 1.69 16.13
CA HIS A 193 7.22 2.30 16.41
C HIS A 193 7.57 2.39 17.91
N HIS A 194 6.57 2.33 18.79
CA HIS A 194 6.73 2.25 20.25
C HIS A 194 6.92 0.80 20.74
N HIS A 195 6.68 -0.20 19.89
CA HIS A 195 6.80 -1.59 20.28
C HIS A 195 8.25 -2.01 20.47
N TRP A 196 8.49 -2.94 21.39
CA TRP A 196 9.83 -3.44 21.73
C TRP A 196 10.35 -4.46 20.73
N ASP A 197 9.45 -5.25 20.13
CA ASP A 197 9.77 -6.06 18.94
C ASP A 197 9.97 -5.18 17.70
N ALA A 198 10.83 -5.64 16.80
CA ALA A 198 11.08 -4.99 15.51
C ALA A 198 9.92 -5.26 14.53
N ILE A 199 8.75 -4.68 14.80
CA ILE A 199 7.52 -4.82 13.98
C ILE A 199 7.16 -3.54 13.20
N TYR A 200 7.90 -2.46 13.41
CA TYR A 200 7.66 -1.19 12.71
C TYR A 200 8.25 -1.23 11.29
N THR A 201 7.44 -0.91 10.28
CA THR A 201 7.84 -0.94 8.86
C THR A 201 7.83 0.43 8.18
N GLY A 202 7.44 1.49 8.87
CA GLY A 202 7.25 2.83 8.31
C GLY A 202 5.79 3.28 8.28
N TYR A 203 5.59 4.58 8.18
CA TYR A 203 4.27 5.21 8.04
C TYR A 203 4.20 6.01 6.75
N TRP A 204 3.36 5.57 5.82
CA TRP A 204 3.26 6.14 4.49
C TRP A 204 1.83 6.15 3.98
N SER A 205 1.33 7.34 3.63
CA SER A 205 0.05 7.53 2.95
C SER A 205 0.26 7.38 1.45
N TYR A 206 0.32 6.13 0.98
CA TYR A 206 0.52 5.83 -0.43
C TYR A 206 -0.61 6.40 -1.30
N GLU A 207 -1.84 6.36 -0.79
CA GLU A 207 -3.02 6.93 -1.43
C GLU A 207 -2.90 8.44 -1.66
N SER A 208 -2.30 9.19 -0.72
CA SER A 208 -2.07 10.63 -0.91
C SER A 208 -1.10 10.89 -2.05
N GLY A 209 -0.03 10.11 -2.14
CA GLY A 209 0.93 10.21 -3.23
C GLY A 209 0.31 9.87 -4.59
N ALA A 210 -0.46 8.79 -4.66
CA ALA A 210 -1.15 8.41 -5.90
C ALA A 210 -2.14 9.49 -6.35
N VAL A 211 -2.92 10.07 -5.42
CA VAL A 211 -3.84 11.17 -5.71
C VAL A 211 -3.10 12.40 -6.24
N ALA A 212 -1.99 12.80 -5.60
CA ALA A 212 -1.18 13.92 -6.06
C ALA A 212 -0.63 13.69 -7.48
N LYS A 213 -0.13 12.48 -7.76
CA LYS A 213 0.39 12.09 -9.09
C LYS A 213 -0.70 12.13 -10.16
N ILE A 214 -1.86 11.51 -9.89
CA ILE A 214 -2.99 11.43 -10.84
C ILE A 214 -3.52 12.82 -11.20
N LEU A 215 -3.62 13.72 -10.21
CA LEU A 215 -4.11 15.07 -10.41
C LEU A 215 -3.04 16.04 -10.97
N GLY A 216 -1.78 15.61 -11.06
CA GLY A 216 -0.68 16.46 -11.52
C GLY A 216 -0.48 17.69 -10.64
N LEU A 217 -0.54 17.52 -9.31
CA LEU A 217 -0.39 18.62 -8.36
C LEU A 217 1.08 19.05 -8.23
N ASP A 218 1.32 20.35 -7.99
CA ASP A 218 2.63 20.83 -7.53
C ASP A 218 2.77 20.56 -6.03
N ASP A 219 3.32 19.39 -5.73
CA ASP A 219 3.49 18.82 -4.39
C ASP A 219 4.85 19.16 -3.75
N SER A 220 5.60 20.10 -4.32
CA SER A 220 6.89 20.55 -3.77
C SER A 220 6.82 20.96 -2.29
N SER A 221 5.68 21.49 -1.86
CA SER A 221 5.42 21.86 -0.46
C SER A 221 5.14 20.70 0.50
N LEU A 222 4.95 19.48 -0.04
CA LEU A 222 4.66 18.25 0.71
C LEU A 222 5.90 17.39 0.94
N LYS A 223 7.04 17.72 0.33
CA LYS A 223 8.27 16.91 0.39
C LYS A 223 8.70 16.48 1.79
N ASP A 224 8.60 17.39 2.76
CA ASP A 224 9.01 17.16 4.15
C ASP A 224 7.79 17.00 5.08
N VAL A 225 6.58 16.84 4.52
CA VAL A 225 5.37 16.60 5.31
C VAL A 225 5.34 15.12 5.72
N PRO A 226 5.07 14.79 6.99
CA PRO A 226 4.99 13.41 7.45
C PRO A 226 4.11 12.54 6.56
N TYR A 227 4.51 11.27 6.41
CA TYR A 227 3.80 10.21 5.69
C TYR A 227 3.68 10.39 4.17
N TYR A 228 4.08 11.53 3.60
CA TYR A 228 3.99 11.76 2.16
C TYR A 228 5.10 11.01 1.39
N PRO A 229 4.75 10.14 0.43
CA PRO A 229 5.74 9.33 -0.29
C PRO A 229 6.37 10.09 -1.49
N PHE A 230 6.98 11.25 -1.22
CA PHE A 230 7.47 12.20 -2.24
C PHE A 230 8.33 11.55 -3.35
N GLU A 231 9.31 10.71 -2.99
CA GLU A 231 10.18 10.06 -3.98
C GLU A 231 9.40 9.12 -4.92
N MET A 232 8.37 8.44 -4.40
CA MET A 232 7.57 7.51 -5.20
C MET A 232 6.66 8.26 -6.17
N VAL A 233 6.11 9.41 -5.76
CA VAL A 233 5.32 10.30 -6.64
C VAL A 233 6.13 10.72 -7.85
N HIS A 234 7.39 11.12 -7.63
CA HIS A 234 8.32 11.54 -8.68
C HIS A 234 9.08 10.42 -9.37
N TYR A 235 8.61 9.18 -9.28
CA TYR A 235 9.20 8.09 -10.04
C TYR A 235 9.09 8.37 -11.54
N LYS A 236 10.28 8.47 -12.19
CA LYS A 236 10.51 8.79 -13.61
C LYS A 236 10.13 10.21 -14.08
N ASP A 237 9.96 11.15 -13.15
CA ASP A 237 9.82 12.58 -13.48
C ASP A 237 11.14 13.23 -13.92
#